data_AF-A0A7C1K0Q3-F1
#
_entry.id   AF-A0A7C1K0Q3-F1
#
_cell.length_a   1.000
_cell.length_b   1.000
_cell.length_c   1.000
_cell.angle_alpha   90.00
_cell.angle_beta   90.00
_cell.angle_gamma   90.00
#
_symmetry.space_group_name_H-M   'P 1'
#
loop_
_entity.id
_entity.type
_entity.pdbx_description
1 polymer ?
#
loop_
_entity_poly.entity_id
_entity_poly.type
_entity_poly.pdbx_seq_one_letter_code
_entity_poly.pdbx_strand_id
1 'polypeptide(L)'
;MSARLHLTNCGKLLTCWLSIYVVSPCGLALGAESFQLPLEVQEPAGVERTAWPVSGGVPLPKGLVAKWQPDLFSLFRSDGKEIPCQTVPLVVEPNGQVNWILVDFQDDFAAGATNRYVLRLRKPAARADSPLRLTEQSDALLLDTGRMRVSISKKQPFGLLSRVEVGGKPVITGGTVSYVQLQGRSA
;
A
#
# COMPACT_ATOMS: atom_id res chain seq x y z
N MET A 1 3.67 8.58 -19.70
CA MET A 1 2.40 8.46 -18.96
C MET A 1 2.69 8.79 -17.51
N SER A 2 2.21 9.93 -17.00
CA SER A 2 2.33 10.28 -15.58
C SER A 2 0.98 10.02 -14.93
N ALA A 3 0.95 9.19 -13.89
CA ALA A 3 -0.25 8.87 -13.13
C ALA A 3 -0.22 9.66 -11.82
N ARG A 4 -1.18 10.58 -11.65
CA ARG A 4 -1.33 11.37 -10.44
C ARG A 4 -2.27 10.64 -9.50
N LEU A 5 -1.76 10.20 -8.36
CA LEU A 5 -2.54 9.53 -7.33
C LEU A 5 -3.17 10.56 -6.41
N HIS A 6 -4.47 10.80 -6.58
CA HIS A 6 -5.25 11.65 -5.68
C HIS A 6 -5.82 10.79 -4.54
N LEU A 7 -5.34 11.04 -3.33
CA LEU A 7 -6.06 10.68 -2.11
C LEU A 7 -7.32 11.55 -2.05
N THR A 8 -8.48 10.95 -2.26
CA THR A 8 -9.77 11.60 -2.06
C THR A 8 -9.97 11.87 -0.58
N ASN A 9 -9.89 13.14 -0.17
CA ASN A 9 -10.67 13.62 0.97
C ASN A 9 -11.60 14.73 0.49
N CYS A 10 -12.87 14.52 0.80
CA CYS A 10 -13.99 15.36 0.43
C CYS A 10 -13.89 16.70 1.18
N GLY A 11 -13.96 17.82 0.45
CA GLY A 11 -14.28 19.11 1.03
C GLY A 11 -13.44 20.28 0.53
N LYS A 12 -14.10 21.09 -0.29
CA LYS A 12 -13.82 22.51 -0.62
C LYS A 12 -12.99 22.78 -1.88
N LEU A 13 -13.75 23.23 -2.88
CA LEU A 13 -13.36 23.91 -4.10
C LEU A 13 -12.30 24.98 -3.87
N LEU A 14 -11.25 24.97 -4.69
CA LEU A 14 -10.60 26.15 -5.25
C LEU A 14 -9.78 25.72 -6.47
N THR A 15 -10.21 26.22 -7.61
CA THR A 15 -9.59 26.12 -8.93
C THR A 15 -8.21 26.76 -8.95
N CYS A 16 -7.20 26.02 -9.44
CA CYS A 16 -5.95 26.58 -9.96
C CYS A 16 -5.50 25.72 -11.15
N TRP A 17 -5.60 26.30 -12.34
CA TRP A 17 -5.06 25.77 -13.58
C TRP A 17 -3.56 26.08 -13.64
N LEU A 18 -2.72 25.11 -14.04
CA LEU A 18 -1.37 25.38 -14.55
C LEU A 18 -0.90 24.21 -15.43
N SER A 19 -0.65 24.54 -16.71
CA SER A 19 -0.10 23.68 -17.76
C SER A 19 1.38 23.35 -17.52
N ILE A 20 1.81 22.15 -17.94
CA ILE A 20 3.23 21.78 -18.02
C ILE A 20 3.55 21.28 -19.44
N TYR A 21 4.57 21.88 -20.05
CA TYR A 21 5.13 21.53 -21.35
C TYR A 21 6.09 20.34 -21.25
N VAL A 22 6.05 19.45 -22.24
CA VAL A 22 7.01 18.36 -22.44
C VAL A 22 8.09 18.83 -23.40
N VAL A 23 9.35 18.83 -22.97
CA VAL A 23 10.50 18.85 -23.88
C VAL A 23 10.98 17.42 -24.03
N SER A 24 10.91 16.90 -25.26
CA SER A 24 11.36 15.56 -25.62
C SER A 24 12.74 15.65 -26.28
N PRO A 25 13.82 15.11 -25.71
CA PRO A 25 15.04 14.84 -26.44
C PRO A 25 14.91 13.49 -27.13
N CYS A 26 15.05 13.52 -28.44
CA CYS A 26 15.07 12.37 -29.32
C CYS A 26 16.37 11.56 -29.16
N GLY A 27 16.22 10.25 -28.90
CA GLY A 27 17.13 9.20 -29.38
C GLY A 27 18.35 8.84 -28.51
N LEU A 28 18.40 7.59 -28.03
CA LEU A 28 19.39 6.56 -28.44
C LEU A 28 19.22 5.25 -27.62
N ALA A 29 19.11 4.14 -28.35
CA ALA A 29 19.34 2.73 -28.01
C ALA A 29 18.71 2.14 -26.72
N LEU A 30 17.61 1.41 -26.90
CA LEU A 30 16.91 0.67 -25.83
C LEU A 30 17.24 -0.82 -25.87
N GLY A 31 18.24 -1.25 -25.09
CA GLY A 31 18.20 -2.59 -24.51
C GLY A 31 16.92 -2.76 -23.69
N ALA A 32 16.39 -3.98 -23.55
CA ALA A 32 15.11 -4.29 -22.89
C ALA A 32 14.83 -3.35 -21.71
N GLU A 33 14.05 -2.29 -21.95
CA GLU A 33 13.85 -1.27 -20.94
C GLU A 33 13.00 -1.87 -19.83
N SER A 34 13.60 -2.03 -18.66
CA SER A 34 12.86 -2.23 -17.42
C SER A 34 11.87 -1.06 -17.32
N PHE A 35 10.57 -1.34 -17.40
CA PHE A 35 9.53 -0.33 -17.19
C PHE A 35 9.85 0.51 -15.96
N GLN A 36 9.83 1.83 -16.12
CA GLN A 36 9.98 2.80 -15.03
C GLN A 36 8.84 3.81 -15.08
N LEU A 37 8.21 4.03 -13.93
CA LEU A 37 7.13 4.99 -13.78
C LEU A 37 7.46 5.98 -12.65
N PRO A 38 7.69 7.26 -12.96
CA PRO A 38 7.85 8.28 -11.93
C PRO A 38 6.53 8.50 -11.19
N LEU A 39 6.60 8.59 -9.88
CA LEU A 39 5.49 8.85 -8.97
C LEU A 39 5.84 10.05 -8.08
N GLU A 40 4.85 10.88 -7.77
CA GLU A 40 4.99 11.98 -6.81
C GLU A 40 3.92 11.83 -5.74
N VAL A 41 4.31 11.99 -4.47
CA VAL A 41 3.41 11.92 -3.32
C VAL A 41 3.59 13.20 -2.51
N GLN A 42 2.50 13.92 -2.32
CA GLN A 42 2.47 15.17 -1.57
C GLN A 42 1.94 14.92 -0.15
N GLU A 43 2.57 15.54 0.84
CA GLU A 43 2.03 15.73 2.17
C GLU A 43 1.08 16.94 2.14
N PRO A 44 -0.26 16.77 2.29
CA PRO A 44 -1.20 17.84 2.03
C PRO A 44 -1.54 18.70 3.25
N ALA A 45 -1.19 18.26 4.47
CA ALA A 45 -1.67 18.88 5.69
C ALA A 45 -0.69 19.88 6.32
N GLY A 46 0.51 20.04 5.75
CA GLY A 46 1.54 20.91 6.31
C GLY A 46 2.12 20.37 7.62
N VAL A 47 2.11 19.06 7.83
CA VAL A 47 2.61 18.42 9.06
C VAL A 47 3.71 17.42 8.72
N GLU A 48 4.72 17.36 9.58
CA GLU A 48 5.75 16.33 9.49
C GLU A 48 5.15 14.94 9.76
N ARG A 49 5.61 13.95 9.00
CA ARG A 49 5.17 12.56 9.15
C ARG A 49 6.38 11.63 9.17
N THR A 50 6.39 10.72 10.13
CA THR A 50 7.42 9.69 10.28
C THR A 50 6.82 8.32 10.01
N ALA A 51 7.49 7.51 9.17
CA ALA A 51 7.07 6.18 8.75
C ALA A 51 5.59 6.14 8.31
N TRP A 52 5.16 7.16 7.54
CA TRP A 52 3.76 7.31 7.21
C TRP A 52 3.34 6.31 6.13
N PRO A 53 2.22 5.58 6.31
CA PRO A 53 1.73 4.68 5.28
C PRO A 53 1.24 5.47 4.07
N VAL A 54 1.77 5.11 2.90
CA VAL A 54 1.36 5.62 1.60
C VAL A 54 0.73 4.47 0.83
N SER A 55 -0.47 4.69 0.31
CA SER A 55 -1.20 3.72 -0.49
C SER A 55 -1.77 4.39 -1.73
N GLY A 56 -1.64 3.75 -2.89
CA GLY A 56 -2.15 4.32 -4.13
C GLY A 56 -2.25 3.36 -5.31
N GLY A 57 -3.36 3.47 -6.04
CA GLY A 57 -3.60 2.80 -7.32
C GLY A 57 -2.79 3.39 -8.48
N VAL A 58 -1.97 2.56 -9.12
CA VAL A 58 -1.12 2.90 -10.25
C VAL A 58 -1.62 2.16 -11.51
N PRO A 59 -2.00 2.88 -12.58
CA PRO A 59 -2.34 2.26 -13.85
C PRO A 59 -1.07 1.73 -14.53
N LEU A 60 -1.17 0.55 -15.12
CA LEU A 60 -0.13 -0.08 -15.90
C LEU A 60 -0.44 0.04 -17.39
N PRO A 61 0.58 0.21 -18.26
CA PRO A 61 0.42 0.04 -19.69
C PRO A 61 -0.20 -1.31 -20.03
N LYS A 62 -1.08 -1.33 -21.03
CA LYS A 62 -1.69 -2.58 -21.50
C LYS A 62 -0.59 -3.57 -21.91
N GLY A 63 -0.74 -4.82 -21.49
CA GLY A 63 0.19 -5.92 -21.80
C GLY A 63 1.46 -5.96 -20.94
N LEU A 64 1.72 -4.96 -20.07
CA LEU A 64 2.94 -4.95 -19.24
C LEU A 64 3.00 -6.15 -18.28
N VAL A 65 1.87 -6.49 -17.65
CA VAL A 65 1.73 -7.62 -16.74
C VAL A 65 0.63 -8.54 -17.27
N ALA A 66 1.02 -9.55 -18.05
CA ALA A 66 0.08 -10.52 -18.63
C ALA A 66 -0.54 -11.46 -17.57
N LYS A 67 0.19 -11.73 -16.49
CA LYS A 67 -0.29 -12.52 -15.35
C LYS A 67 0.41 -12.05 -14.08
N TRP A 68 -0.36 -11.87 -13.02
CA TRP A 68 0.17 -11.41 -11.74
C TRP A 68 1.12 -12.43 -11.11
N GLN A 69 2.22 -11.92 -10.53
CA GLN A 69 3.13 -12.66 -9.67
C GLN A 69 3.52 -11.77 -8.47
N PRO A 70 3.81 -12.34 -7.30
CA PRO A 70 4.39 -11.58 -6.18
C PRO A 70 5.76 -11.00 -6.56
N ASP A 71 6.19 -9.94 -5.86
CA ASP A 71 7.54 -9.37 -5.96
C ASP A 71 7.96 -8.95 -7.39
N LEU A 72 7.02 -8.46 -8.22
CA LEU A 72 7.31 -7.98 -9.58
C LEU A 72 7.92 -6.57 -9.63
N PHE A 73 7.56 -5.71 -8.69
CA PHE A 73 7.91 -4.30 -8.71
C PHE A 73 8.80 -3.90 -7.52
N SER A 74 9.64 -2.90 -7.75
CA SER A 74 10.46 -2.23 -6.74
C SER A 74 10.25 -0.73 -6.82
N LEU A 75 10.36 -0.05 -5.67
CA LEU A 75 10.15 1.39 -5.56
C LEU A 75 11.46 2.05 -5.15
N PHE A 76 11.88 3.08 -5.87
CA PHE A 76 13.08 3.85 -5.56
C PHE A 76 12.72 5.29 -5.24
N ARG A 77 13.29 5.85 -4.17
CA ARG A 77 13.23 7.28 -3.89
C ARG A 77 14.23 8.03 -4.78
N SER A 78 14.04 9.35 -4.92
CA SER A 78 14.88 10.21 -5.77
C SER A 78 16.37 10.21 -5.43
N ASP A 79 16.74 9.85 -4.20
CA ASP A 79 18.13 9.68 -3.74
C ASP A 79 18.76 8.34 -4.16
N GLY A 80 17.98 7.48 -4.85
CA GLY A 80 18.40 6.15 -5.30
C GLY A 80 18.16 5.04 -4.27
N LYS A 81 17.64 5.36 -3.07
CA LYS A 81 17.31 4.36 -2.05
C LYS A 81 16.11 3.53 -2.49
N GLU A 82 16.24 2.22 -2.45
CA GLU A 82 15.11 1.30 -2.64
C GLU A 82 14.27 1.27 -1.35
N ILE A 83 12.96 1.54 -1.48
CA ILE A 83 12.00 1.56 -0.38
C ILE A 83 11.25 0.22 -0.37
N PRO A 84 11.15 -0.48 0.77
CA PRO A 84 10.29 -1.65 0.87
C PRO A 84 8.85 -1.29 0.52
N CYS A 85 8.31 -1.91 -0.51
CA CYS A 85 6.93 -1.72 -0.96
C CYS A 85 6.24 -3.05 -1.16
N GLN A 86 4.93 -3.07 -0.93
CA GLN A 86 4.04 -4.14 -1.34
C GLN A 86 3.25 -3.66 -2.56
N THR A 87 3.03 -4.57 -3.50
CA THR A 87 2.13 -4.34 -4.63
C THR A 87 1.09 -5.44 -4.71
N VAL A 88 -0.16 -5.10 -5.02
CA VAL A 88 -1.25 -6.06 -5.26
C VAL A 88 -2.04 -5.67 -6.51
N PRO A 89 -2.61 -6.61 -7.28
CA PRO A 89 -3.40 -6.26 -8.46
C PRO A 89 -4.77 -5.71 -8.04
N LEU A 90 -5.22 -4.63 -8.66
CA LEU A 90 -6.54 -4.02 -8.44
C LEU A 90 -7.51 -4.30 -9.59
N VAL A 91 -7.05 -4.19 -10.84
CA VAL A 91 -7.87 -4.45 -12.03
C VAL A 91 -7.20 -5.54 -12.84
N VAL A 92 -7.84 -6.71 -12.85
CA VAL A 92 -7.43 -7.90 -13.61
C VAL A 92 -8.49 -8.22 -14.64
N GLU A 93 -8.10 -8.24 -15.90
CA GLU A 93 -8.96 -8.59 -17.02
C GLU A 93 -9.28 -10.10 -17.05
N PRO A 94 -10.34 -10.55 -17.76
CA PRO A 94 -10.66 -11.98 -17.87
C PRO A 94 -9.54 -12.85 -18.43
N ASN A 95 -8.63 -12.28 -19.22
CA ASN A 95 -7.45 -12.97 -19.77
C ASN A 95 -6.25 -13.00 -18.80
N GLY A 96 -6.38 -12.46 -17.59
CA GLY A 96 -5.33 -12.39 -16.56
C GLY A 96 -4.46 -11.13 -16.61
N GLN A 97 -4.61 -10.28 -17.61
CA GLN A 97 -3.85 -9.04 -17.75
C GLN A 97 -4.18 -8.08 -16.61
N VAL A 98 -3.15 -7.51 -15.98
CA VAL A 98 -3.30 -6.53 -14.91
C VAL A 98 -3.16 -5.13 -15.48
N ASN A 99 -4.21 -4.32 -15.31
CA ASN A 99 -4.25 -2.94 -15.80
C ASN A 99 -4.01 -1.92 -14.68
N TRP A 100 -4.26 -2.28 -13.41
CA TRP A 100 -4.04 -1.42 -12.25
C TRP A 100 -3.49 -2.23 -11.09
N ILE A 101 -2.56 -1.65 -10.35
CA ILE A 101 -2.02 -2.22 -9.10
C ILE A 101 -2.19 -1.23 -7.97
N LEU A 102 -2.31 -1.71 -6.74
CA LEU A 102 -2.11 -0.91 -5.53
C LEU A 102 -0.63 -0.99 -5.17
N VAL A 103 -0.05 0.14 -4.78
CA VAL A 103 1.29 0.23 -4.23
C VAL A 103 1.17 0.74 -2.79
N ASP A 104 1.70 -0.03 -1.84
CA ASP A 104 1.73 0.30 -0.42
C ASP A 104 3.19 0.37 0.06
N PHE A 105 3.56 1.45 0.74
CA PHE A 105 4.90 1.61 1.33
C PHE A 105 4.84 2.59 2.51
N GLN A 106 5.97 2.76 3.20
CA GLN A 106 6.12 3.77 4.25
C GLN A 106 7.32 4.66 3.94
N ASP A 107 7.18 5.97 4.16
CA ASP A 107 8.28 6.92 4.06
C ASP A 107 8.06 8.12 4.99
N ASP A 108 9.12 8.89 5.20
CA ASP A 108 9.10 10.12 5.97
C ASP A 108 8.80 11.33 5.06
N PHE A 109 7.98 12.24 5.57
CA PHE A 109 7.60 13.47 4.88
C PHE A 109 7.84 14.67 5.79
N ALA A 110 8.59 15.65 5.31
CA ALA A 110 8.55 16.98 5.92
C ALA A 110 7.17 17.62 5.67
N ALA A 111 6.80 18.58 6.53
CA ALA A 111 5.56 19.33 6.42
C ALA A 111 5.36 19.93 5.01
N GLY A 112 4.27 19.57 4.34
CA GLY A 112 3.95 20.09 3.00
C GLY A 112 4.84 19.59 1.86
N ALA A 113 5.75 18.64 2.12
CA ALA A 113 6.73 18.19 1.13
C ALA A 113 6.09 17.31 0.03
N THR A 114 6.68 17.35 -1.15
CA THR A 114 6.43 16.37 -2.22
C THR A 114 7.64 15.47 -2.39
N ASN A 115 7.51 14.20 -2.02
CA ASN A 115 8.52 13.20 -2.29
C ASN A 115 8.31 12.61 -3.69
N ARG A 116 9.42 12.25 -4.35
CA ARG A 116 9.43 11.64 -5.68
C ARG A 116 9.98 10.23 -5.63
N TYR A 117 9.36 9.35 -6.40
CA TYR A 117 9.71 7.95 -6.49
C TYR A 117 9.71 7.46 -7.94
N VAL A 118 10.30 6.30 -8.17
CA VAL A 118 10.25 5.58 -9.43
C VAL A 118 9.88 4.13 -9.16
N LEU A 119 8.72 3.72 -9.65
CA LEU A 119 8.30 2.32 -9.65
C LEU A 119 8.96 1.61 -10.84
N ARG A 120 9.64 0.50 -10.60
CA ARG A 120 10.34 -0.27 -11.64
C ARG A 120 9.81 -1.69 -11.71
N LEU A 121 9.64 -2.22 -12.91
CA LEU A 121 9.38 -3.65 -13.11
C LEU A 121 10.69 -4.43 -12.92
N ARG A 122 11.01 -4.69 -11.66
CA ARG A 122 12.20 -5.41 -11.20
C ARG A 122 11.90 -5.98 -9.82
N LYS A 123 12.36 -7.20 -9.59
CA LYS A 123 12.27 -7.87 -8.29
C LYS A 123 12.85 -6.98 -7.17
N PRO A 124 12.11 -6.74 -6.07
CA PRO A 124 12.58 -5.95 -4.96
C PRO A 124 13.69 -6.67 -4.19
N ALA A 125 14.69 -5.90 -3.78
CA ALA A 125 15.76 -6.29 -2.87
C ALA A 125 15.57 -5.67 -1.48
N ALA A 126 14.93 -4.51 -1.38
CA ALA A 126 14.63 -3.87 -0.09
C ALA A 126 13.59 -4.68 0.70
N ARG A 127 13.81 -4.82 2.01
CA ARG A 127 12.91 -5.50 2.94
C ARG A 127 12.61 -4.57 4.12
N ALA A 128 11.41 -4.66 4.66
CA ALA A 128 11.02 -3.90 5.84
C ALA A 128 11.84 -4.36 7.05
N ASP A 129 12.27 -3.42 7.89
CA ASP A 129 13.08 -3.72 9.09
C ASP A 129 12.33 -4.62 10.08
N SER A 130 11.01 -4.44 10.19
CA SER A 130 10.12 -5.26 11.02
C SER A 130 8.98 -5.82 10.17
N PRO A 131 9.17 -6.96 9.48
CA PRO A 131 8.13 -7.56 8.67
C PRO A 131 7.00 -8.10 9.56
N LEU A 132 5.77 -8.00 9.06
CA LEU A 132 4.60 -8.62 9.66
C LEU A 132 4.80 -10.15 9.72
N ARG A 133 4.65 -10.74 10.90
CA ARG A 133 4.64 -12.19 11.07
C ARG A 133 3.21 -12.65 11.32
N LEU A 134 2.77 -13.62 10.54
CA LEU A 134 1.51 -14.31 10.74
C LEU A 134 1.82 -15.76 11.08
N THR A 135 1.37 -16.22 12.24
CA THR A 135 1.44 -17.63 12.65
C THR A 135 0.03 -18.18 12.72
N GLU A 136 -0.25 -19.18 11.91
CA GLU A 136 -1.53 -19.87 11.91
C GLU A 136 -1.48 -21.08 12.85
N GLN A 137 -2.37 -21.10 13.83
CA GLN A 137 -2.59 -22.22 14.73
C GLN A 137 -3.94 -22.87 14.45
N SER A 138 -4.20 -24.01 15.09
CA SER A 138 -5.46 -24.74 14.91
C SER A 138 -6.67 -23.95 15.41
N ASP A 139 -6.49 -23.08 16.42
CA ASP A 139 -7.56 -22.35 17.08
C ASP A 139 -7.44 -20.81 17.00
N ALA A 140 -6.32 -20.29 16.49
CA ALA A 140 -6.08 -18.87 16.38
C ALA A 140 -5.21 -18.48 15.17
N LEU A 141 -5.30 -17.21 14.79
CA LEU A 141 -4.29 -16.51 13.99
C LEU A 141 -3.54 -15.56 14.93
N LEU A 142 -2.21 -15.65 14.92
CA LEU A 142 -1.33 -14.77 15.68
C LEU A 142 -0.61 -13.83 14.74
N LEU A 143 -0.86 -12.53 14.89
CA LEU A 143 -0.24 -11.47 14.11
C LEU A 143 0.79 -10.74 14.98
N ASP A 144 1.98 -10.50 14.46
CA ASP A 144 3.03 -9.73 15.13
C ASP A 144 3.61 -8.69 14.17
N THR A 145 3.56 -7.42 14.58
CA THR A 145 4.11 -6.27 13.85
C THR A 145 5.46 -5.79 14.43
N GLY A 146 5.98 -6.48 15.44
CA GLY A 146 7.13 -6.10 16.26
C GLY A 146 6.75 -5.27 17.49
N ARG A 147 5.83 -4.31 17.34
CA ARG A 147 5.35 -3.47 18.47
C ARG A 147 3.99 -3.90 19.01
N MET A 148 3.17 -4.50 18.17
CA MET A 148 1.83 -4.98 18.50
C MET A 148 1.69 -6.45 18.13
N ARG A 149 1.17 -7.23 19.07
CA ARG A 149 0.75 -8.62 18.86
C ARG A 149 -0.76 -8.72 18.96
N VAL A 150 -1.38 -9.44 18.03
CA VAL A 150 -2.82 -9.63 17.95
C VAL A 150 -3.13 -11.10 17.84
N SER A 151 -4.11 -11.56 18.61
CA SER A 151 -4.70 -12.89 18.50
C SER A 151 -6.13 -12.77 17.98
N ILE A 152 -6.44 -13.56 16.96
CA ILE A 152 -7.79 -13.69 16.39
C ILE A 152 -8.21 -15.14 16.57
N SER A 153 -9.33 -15.38 17.25
CA SER A 153 -9.84 -16.74 17.48
C SER A 153 -10.49 -17.29 16.22
N LYS A 154 -10.22 -18.55 15.90
CA LYS A 154 -10.93 -19.31 14.87
C LYS A 154 -12.15 -20.05 15.40
N LYS A 155 -12.25 -20.20 16.73
CA LYS A 155 -13.31 -20.96 17.40
C LYS A 155 -14.47 -20.09 17.89
N GLN A 156 -14.24 -18.80 18.05
CA GLN A 156 -15.23 -17.87 18.57
C GLN A 156 -15.78 -17.02 17.43
N PRO A 157 -16.97 -17.34 16.89
CA PRO A 157 -17.61 -16.47 15.91
C PRO A 157 -17.86 -15.09 16.55
N PHE A 158 -17.72 -14.03 15.76
CA PHE A 158 -17.90 -12.63 16.19
C PHE A 158 -16.96 -12.14 17.30
N GLY A 159 -15.91 -12.91 17.62
CA GLY A 159 -14.76 -12.42 18.37
C GLY A 159 -13.78 -11.71 17.43
N LEU A 160 -13.84 -10.37 17.36
CA LEU A 160 -12.98 -9.60 16.45
C LEU A 160 -11.50 -9.80 16.79
N LEU A 161 -11.10 -9.45 18.01
CA LEU A 161 -9.74 -9.58 18.53
C LEU A 161 -9.85 -10.26 19.91
N SER A 162 -9.31 -11.47 20.04
CA SER A 162 -9.33 -12.17 21.33
C SER A 162 -8.29 -11.58 22.29
N ARG A 163 -7.18 -11.06 21.76
CA ARG A 163 -6.15 -10.38 22.53
C ARG A 163 -5.37 -9.39 21.67
N VAL A 164 -5.04 -8.25 22.24
CA VAL A 164 -4.07 -7.30 21.67
C VAL A 164 -3.08 -6.91 22.75
N GLU A 165 -1.80 -6.96 22.42
CA GLU A 165 -0.71 -6.51 23.26
C GLU A 165 0.12 -5.46 22.54
N VAL A 166 0.45 -4.38 23.23
CA VAL A 166 1.31 -3.30 22.72
C VAL A 166 2.46 -3.12 23.69
N GLY A 167 3.70 -3.20 23.21
CA GLY A 167 4.89 -3.12 24.07
C GLY A 167 4.90 -4.19 25.18
N GLY A 168 4.36 -5.38 24.89
CA GLY A 168 4.26 -6.49 25.84
C GLY A 168 3.15 -6.36 26.89
N LYS A 169 2.37 -5.26 26.88
CA LYS A 169 1.25 -5.07 27.81
C LYS A 169 -0.08 -5.39 27.11
N PRO A 170 -0.95 -6.22 27.72
CA PRO A 170 -2.28 -6.45 27.17
C PRO A 170 -3.11 -5.16 27.22
N VAL A 171 -3.68 -4.79 26.08
CA VAL A 171 -4.60 -3.65 25.94
C VAL A 171 -6.02 -4.12 25.61
N ILE A 172 -6.16 -5.28 24.98
CA ILE A 172 -7.45 -5.96 24.76
C ILE A 172 -7.27 -7.41 25.20
N THR A 173 -8.20 -7.93 26.01
CA THR A 173 -8.19 -9.33 26.49
C THR A 173 -9.47 -10.08 26.13
N GLY A 174 -10.27 -9.51 25.24
CA GLY A 174 -11.51 -10.06 24.72
C GLY A 174 -12.34 -8.98 24.05
N GLY A 175 -13.18 -9.39 23.11
CA GLY A 175 -14.14 -8.50 22.45
C GLY A 175 -15.20 -9.34 21.76
N THR A 176 -16.46 -9.01 22.00
CA THR A 176 -17.61 -9.70 21.40
C THR A 176 -18.44 -8.68 20.64
N VAL A 177 -18.75 -8.99 19.39
CA VAL A 177 -19.77 -8.26 18.62
C VAL A 177 -21.05 -9.07 18.65
N SER A 178 -22.16 -8.45 19.05
CA SER A 178 -23.50 -9.01 18.85
C SER A 178 -24.22 -8.23 17.77
N TYR A 179 -25.09 -8.90 17.02
CA TYR A 179 -26.01 -8.25 16.10
C TYR A 179 -27.40 -8.82 16.31
N VAL A 180 -28.42 -7.99 16.05
CA VAL A 180 -29.82 -8.42 16.09
C VAL A 180 -30.29 -8.52 14.65
N GLN A 181 -30.72 -9.72 14.25
CA GLN A 181 -31.39 -9.89 12.98
C GLN A 181 -32.79 -9.27 13.12
N LEU A 182 -33.22 -8.43 12.17
CA LEU A 182 -34.50 -7.70 12.19
C LEU A 182 -35.76 -8.59 12.35
N GLN A 183 -35.60 -9.91 12.32
CA GLN A 183 -36.64 -10.91 12.60
C GLN A 183 -36.76 -11.29 14.09
N GLY A 184 -36.11 -10.58 15.01
CA GLY A 184 -36.32 -10.72 16.46
C GLY A 184 -35.74 -12.01 17.09
N ARG A 185 -34.81 -12.69 16.40
CA ARG A 185 -34.04 -13.80 16.97
C ARG A 185 -32.59 -13.34 17.16
N SER A 186 -32.15 -13.28 18.42
CA SER A 186 -30.75 -13.11 18.80
C SER A 186 -30.00 -14.43 18.61
N ALA A 187 -28.76 -14.33 18.11
CA ALA A 187 -27.76 -15.40 18.10
C ALA A 187 -26.56 -14.97 18.94
#